data_AF-A0A495R2L0-F1
#
_entry.id   AF-A0A495R2L0-F1
#
_cell.length_a   1.000
_cell.length_b   1.000
_cell.length_c   1.000
_cell.angle_alpha   90.00
_cell.angle_beta   90.00
_cell.angle_gamma   90.00
#
_symmetry.space_group_name_H-M   'P 1'
#
loop_
_entity.id
_entity.type
_entity.pdbx_description
1 polymer ?
#
loop_
_entity_poly.entity_id
_entity_poly.type
_entity_poly.pdbx_seq_one_letter_code
_entity_poly.pdbx_strand_id
1 'polypeptide(L)'
;MIAELLQYVSNHLDTIMTGLTMAVVGIGVYEARDGFFRFLGKFRGKYVALVVFVGALFGSSLITPMVGDWWARSLPYIPSGQLLGAILVLGMLGVNKAAEWNFFDIKSLPVYGLGVVLIANPELLHAVA
;
A
#
# COMPACT_ATOMS: atom_id res chain seq x y z
N MET A 1 -8.37 25.46 7.34
CA MET A 1 -7.55 24.31 7.79
C MET A 1 -8.15 22.94 7.45
N ILE A 2 -9.24 22.46 8.08
CA ILE A 2 -9.79 21.12 7.76
C ILE A 2 -10.33 21.03 6.32
N ALA A 3 -11.07 22.05 5.86
CA ALA A 3 -11.59 22.08 4.49
C ALA A 3 -10.47 22.10 3.42
N GLU A 4 -9.41 22.88 3.65
CA GLU A 4 -8.24 22.93 2.77
C GLU A 4 -7.49 21.60 2.74
N LEU A 5 -7.38 20.91 3.88
CA LEU A 5 -6.78 19.58 3.96
C LEU A 5 -7.61 18.55 3.18
N LEU A 6 -8.94 18.56 3.34
CA LEU A 6 -9.84 17.67 2.60
C LEU A 6 -9.75 17.91 1.09
N GLN A 7 -9.68 19.19 0.68
CA GLN A 7 -9.51 19.56 -0.71
C GLN A 7 -8.16 19.11 -1.26
N TYR A 8 -7.09 19.25 -0.48
CA TYR A 8 -5.77 18.74 -0.84
C TYR A 8 -5.77 17.22 -1.01
N VAL A 9 -6.36 16.48 -0.06
CA VAL A 9 -6.47 15.02 -0.12
C VAL A 9 -7.27 14.58 -1.33
N SER A 10 -8.41 15.23 -1.60
CA SER A 10 -9.23 14.94 -2.78
C SER A 10 -8.45 15.15 -4.08
N ASN A 11 -7.70 16.24 -4.18
CA ASN A 11 -6.94 16.60 -5.38
C ASN A 11 -5.71 15.71 -5.62
N HIS A 12 -5.20 15.03 -4.59
CA HIS A 12 -4.00 14.19 -4.67
C HIS A 12 -4.28 12.72 -4.33
N LEU A 13 -5.55 12.32 -4.41
CA LEU A 13 -5.98 10.99 -3.99
C LEU A 13 -5.30 9.89 -4.81
N ASP A 14 -5.09 10.12 -6.10
CA ASP A 14 -4.31 9.28 -7.01
C ASP A 14 -2.88 9.06 -6.51
N THR A 15 -2.21 10.14 -6.09
CA THR A 15 -0.84 10.12 -5.59
C THR A 15 -0.77 9.40 -4.24
N ILE A 16 -1.75 9.62 -3.36
CA ILE A 16 -1.87 8.93 -2.07
C ILE A 16 -2.04 7.43 -2.28
N MET A 17 -2.98 7.03 -3.15
CA MET A 17 -3.25 5.61 -3.42
C MET A 17 -2.09 4.92 -4.13
N THR A 18 -1.41 5.63 -5.02
CA THR A 18 -0.16 5.17 -5.65
C THR A 18 0.93 4.97 -4.61
N GLY A 19 1.14 5.94 -3.72
CA GLY A 19 2.10 5.85 -2.63
C GLY A 19 1.82 4.66 -1.70
N LEU A 20 0.55 4.46 -1.32
CA LEU A 20 0.13 3.33 -0.49
C LEU A 20 0.40 1.98 -1.17
N THR A 21 0.04 1.87 -2.45
CA THR A 21 0.28 0.65 -3.24
C THR A 21 1.78 0.36 -3.37
N MET A 22 2.55 1.39 -3.71
CA MET A 22 4.00 1.27 -3.88
C MET A 22 4.74 1.04 -2.57
N ALA A 23 4.20 1.45 -1.43
CA ALA A 23 4.74 1.09 -0.12
C ALA A 23 4.66 -0.43 0.11
N VAL A 24 3.50 -1.04 -0.12
CA VAL A 24 3.30 -2.49 0.03
C VAL A 24 4.18 -3.27 -0.96
N VAL A 25 4.22 -2.84 -2.22
CA VAL A 25 5.07 -3.44 -3.27
C VAL A 25 6.55 -3.28 -2.94
N GLY A 26 6.97 -2.08 -2.56
CA GLY A 26 8.36 -1.74 -2.25
C GLY A 26 8.92 -2.57 -1.10
N ILE A 27 8.16 -2.70 0.01
CA ILE A 27 8.53 -3.57 1.12
C ILE A 27 8.64 -5.02 0.64
N GLY A 28 7.70 -5.49 -0.19
CA GLY A 28 7.73 -6.85 -0.75
C GLY A 28 8.91 -7.16 -1.66
N VAL A 29 9.24 -6.25 -2.57
CA VAL A 29 10.40 -6.40 -3.45
C VAL A 29 11.69 -6.39 -2.63
N TYR A 30 11.76 -5.56 -1.60
CA TYR A 30 12.91 -5.51 -0.72
C TYR A 30 13.03 -6.81 0.08
N GLU A 31 12.01 -7.26 0.80
CA GLU A 31 12.01 -8.52 1.57
C GLU A 31 12.30 -9.76 0.71
N ALA A 32 11.65 -9.91 -0.45
CA ALA A 32 11.84 -11.07 -1.31
C ALA A 32 13.29 -11.17 -1.83
N ARG A 33 13.93 -10.01 -2.07
CA ARG A 33 15.34 -9.95 -2.46
C ARG A 33 16.26 -10.08 -1.24
N ASP A 34 15.92 -9.45 -0.14
CA ASP A 34 16.67 -9.50 1.11
C ASP A 34 16.71 -10.95 1.65
N GLY A 35 15.61 -11.69 1.63
CA GLY A 35 15.57 -13.12 2.00
C GLY A 35 16.34 -14.04 1.04
N PHE A 36 16.42 -13.71 -0.25
CA PHE A 36 17.15 -14.50 -1.26
C PHE A 36 18.65 -14.19 -1.29
N PHE A 37 19.05 -12.95 -0.98
CA PHE A 37 20.44 -12.47 -1.01
C PHE A 37 21.10 -12.34 0.38
N ARG A 38 20.34 -12.49 1.47
CA ARG A 38 20.87 -12.65 2.84
C ARG A 38 21.18 -14.11 3.16
N PHE A 39 22.30 -14.33 3.83
CA PHE A 39 22.54 -15.54 4.62
C PHE A 39 22.61 -15.09 6.08
N LEU A 40 21.78 -15.66 6.97
CA LEU A 40 21.69 -15.26 8.40
C LEU A 40 21.40 -13.76 8.61
N GLY A 41 20.50 -13.16 7.83
CA GLY A 41 20.10 -11.76 8.08
C GLY A 41 21.11 -10.69 7.61
N LYS A 42 22.15 -11.06 6.86
CA LYS A 42 23.17 -10.13 6.35
C LYS A 42 23.40 -10.32 4.87
N PHE A 43 23.48 -9.21 4.12
CA PHE A 43 23.93 -9.24 2.73
C PHE A 43 25.35 -9.81 2.66
N ARG A 44 25.60 -10.69 1.69
CA ARG A 44 26.92 -11.29 1.47
C ARG A 44 28.00 -10.29 1.04
N GLY A 45 27.64 -9.06 0.65
CA GLY A 45 28.58 -7.96 0.39
C GLY A 45 27.90 -6.61 0.09
N LYS A 46 28.56 -5.49 0.46
CA LYS A 46 28.02 -4.12 0.33
C LYS A 46 27.69 -3.74 -1.13
N TYR A 47 28.51 -4.19 -2.07
CA TYR A 47 28.28 -3.94 -3.51
C TYR A 47 27.10 -4.73 -4.06
N VAL A 48 26.88 -5.96 -3.59
CA VAL A 48 25.72 -6.77 -3.96
C VAL A 48 24.44 -6.14 -3.41
N ALA A 49 24.46 -5.70 -2.15
CA ALA A 49 23.35 -4.97 -1.54
C ALA A 49 23.01 -3.70 -2.33
N LEU A 50 24.01 -2.95 -2.78
CA LEU A 50 23.83 -1.76 -3.61
C LEU A 50 23.16 -2.10 -4.95
N VAL A 51 23.62 -3.14 -5.66
CA VAL A 51 23.02 -3.57 -6.94
C VAL A 51 21.57 -4.01 -6.74
N VAL A 52 21.28 -4.77 -5.67
CA VAL A 52 19.93 -5.20 -5.31
C VAL A 52 19.03 -3.99 -5.05
N PHE A 53 19.52 -3.02 -4.26
CA PHE A 53 18.81 -1.79 -3.93
C PHE A 53 18.52 -0.96 -5.18
N VAL A 54 19.54 -0.66 -5.99
CA VAL A 54 19.39 0.15 -7.21
C VAL A 54 18.48 -0.55 -8.22
N GLY A 55 18.62 -1.87 -8.39
CA GLY A 55 17.73 -2.64 -9.26
C GLY A 55 16.29 -2.68 -8.76
N ALA A 56 16.06 -2.69 -7.45
CA ALA A 56 14.72 -2.61 -6.87
C ALA A 56 14.11 -1.22 -7.06
N LEU A 57 14.92 -0.17 -6.83
CA LEU A 57 14.54 1.23 -7.06
C LEU A 57 14.19 1.50 -8.52
N PHE A 58 15.00 1.00 -9.45
CA PHE A 58 14.74 1.13 -10.88
C PHE A 58 13.45 0.38 -11.28
N GLY A 59 13.31 -0.87 -10.84
CA GLY A 59 12.11 -1.67 -11.10
C GLY A 59 10.84 -1.03 -10.53
N SER A 60 10.88 -0.53 -9.29
CA SER A 60 9.74 0.16 -8.69
C SER A 60 9.42 1.45 -9.45
N SER A 61 10.43 2.22 -9.85
CA SER A 61 10.25 3.46 -10.62
C SER A 61 9.59 3.24 -11.98
N LEU A 62 9.80 2.10 -12.63
CA LEU A 62 9.11 1.75 -13.88
C LEU A 62 7.63 1.40 -13.66
N ILE A 63 7.30 0.80 -12.52
CA ILE A 63 5.94 0.37 -12.19
C ILE A 63 5.10 1.53 -11.63
N THR A 64 5.72 2.45 -10.87
CA THR A 64 5.05 3.61 -10.27
C THR A 64 4.14 4.38 -11.24
N PRO A 65 4.58 4.81 -12.45
CA PRO A 65 3.70 5.53 -13.37
C PRO A 65 2.53 4.67 -13.84
N MET A 66 2.73 3.36 -14.07
CA MET A 66 1.64 2.46 -14.46
C MET A 66 0.58 2.32 -13.37
N VAL A 67 1.00 2.27 -12.10
CA VAL A 67 0.12 2.25 -10.93
C VAL A 67 -0.59 3.59 -10.77
N GLY A 68 0.13 4.71 -10.97
CA GLY A 68 -0.43 6.06 -10.98
C GLY A 68 -1.54 6.23 -12.01
N ASP A 69 -1.26 5.87 -13.26
CA ASP A 69 -2.23 5.93 -14.35
C ASP A 69 -3.43 5.00 -14.13
N TRP A 70 -3.23 3.87 -13.46
CA TRP A 70 -4.32 2.97 -13.08
C TRP A 70 -5.23 3.61 -12.02
N TRP A 71 -4.67 4.20 -10.97
CA TRP A 71 -5.44 4.91 -9.96
C TRP A 71 -6.14 6.15 -10.53
N ALA A 72 -5.45 6.98 -11.31
CA ALA A 72 -6.03 8.16 -11.93
C ALA A 72 -7.25 7.82 -12.81
N ARG A 73 -7.21 6.69 -13.54
CA ARG A 73 -8.35 6.21 -14.34
C ARG A 73 -9.46 5.58 -13.51
N SER A 74 -9.13 4.93 -12.40
CA SER A 74 -10.10 4.15 -11.63
C SER A 74 -10.83 4.97 -10.58
N LEU A 75 -10.14 5.91 -9.92
CA LEU A 75 -10.66 6.70 -8.80
C LEU A 75 -11.99 7.41 -9.06
N PRO A 76 -12.25 8.03 -10.23
CA PRO A 76 -13.52 8.69 -10.51
C PRO A 76 -14.74 7.76 -10.44
N TYR A 77 -14.51 6.44 -10.58
CA TYR A 77 -15.56 5.42 -10.62
C TYR A 77 -15.63 4.58 -9.34
N ILE A 78 -14.72 4.79 -8.39
CA ILE A 78 -14.68 4.03 -7.13
C ILE A 78 -15.52 4.77 -6.08
N PRO A 79 -16.57 4.14 -5.53
CA PRO A 79 -17.31 4.67 -4.40
C PRO A 79 -16.40 4.94 -3.19
N SER A 80 -16.69 6.00 -2.43
CA SER A 80 -15.92 6.40 -1.25
C SER A 80 -15.78 5.29 -0.20
N GLY A 81 -16.81 4.45 -0.02
CA GLY A 81 -16.76 3.27 0.86
C GLY A 81 -15.72 2.23 0.41
N GLN A 82 -15.69 1.92 -0.89
CA GLN A 82 -14.71 0.99 -1.46
C GLN A 82 -13.29 1.52 -1.33
N LEU A 83 -13.11 2.82 -1.57
CA LEU A 83 -11.83 3.49 -1.41
C LEU A 83 -11.32 3.41 0.04
N LEU A 84 -12.18 3.73 1.02
CA LEU A 84 -11.83 3.63 2.44
C LEU A 84 -11.47 2.19 2.81
N GLY A 85 -12.25 1.23 2.33
CA GLY A 85 -11.97 -0.19 2.56
C GLY A 85 -10.63 -0.63 1.97
N ALA A 86 -10.31 -0.18 0.75
CA ALA A 86 -9.01 -0.44 0.12
C ALA A 86 -7.85 0.18 0.92
N ILE A 87 -8.01 1.42 1.40
CA ILE A 87 -7.02 2.09 2.26
C ILE A 87 -6.78 1.29 3.54
N LEU A 88 -7.83 0.81 4.20
CA LEU A 88 -7.70 0.00 5.43
C LEU A 88 -6.96 -1.31 5.17
N VAL A 89 -7.34 -2.04 4.11
CA VAL A 89 -6.70 -3.31 3.77
C VAL A 89 -5.24 -3.11 3.37
N LEU A 90 -4.96 -2.20 2.44
CA LEU A 90 -3.59 -1.95 1.98
C LEU A 90 -2.73 -1.32 3.09
N GLY A 91 -3.30 -0.43 3.90
CA GLY A 91 -2.62 0.17 5.05
C GLY A 91 -2.21 -0.87 6.06
N MET A 92 -3.13 -1.76 6.46
CA MET A 92 -2.81 -2.80 7.44
C MET A 92 -1.85 -3.85 6.88
N LEU A 93 -1.98 -4.22 5.60
CA LEU A 93 -0.97 -5.04 4.90
C LEU A 93 0.41 -4.37 4.93
N GLY A 94 0.49 -3.08 4.63
CA GLY A 94 1.73 -2.31 4.65
C GLY A 94 2.37 -2.27 6.03
N VAL A 95 1.58 -2.00 7.08
CA VAL A 95 2.05 -1.98 8.48
C VAL A 95 2.58 -3.34 8.90
N ASN A 96 1.80 -4.40 8.67
CA ASN A 96 2.21 -5.77 9.05
C ASN A 96 3.50 -6.16 8.35
N LYS A 97 3.63 -5.82 7.07
CA LYS A 97 4.83 -6.11 6.31
C LYS A 97 6.04 -5.31 6.79
N ALA A 98 5.88 -3.99 6.97
CA ALA A 98 6.97 -3.13 7.43
C ALA A 98 7.51 -3.52 8.82
N ALA A 99 6.63 -4.03 9.69
CA ALA A 99 6.97 -4.43 11.04
C ALA A 99 7.28 -5.94 11.19
N GLU A 100 7.24 -6.71 10.08
CA GLU A 100 7.36 -8.18 10.08
C GLU A 100 6.36 -8.87 11.05
N TRP A 101 5.16 -8.31 11.20
CA TRP A 101 4.11 -8.83 12.07
C TRP A 101 3.24 -9.89 11.38
N ASN A 102 2.60 -10.73 12.18
CA ASN A 102 1.66 -11.72 11.68
C ASN A 102 0.43 -11.03 11.08
N PHE A 103 0.21 -11.24 9.78
CA PHE A 103 -0.95 -10.71 9.06
C PHE A 103 -2.30 -11.17 9.62
N PHE A 104 -2.37 -12.35 10.25
CA PHE A 104 -3.64 -12.91 10.73
C PHE A 104 -3.80 -12.79 12.25
N ASP A 105 -3.13 -11.85 12.88
CA ASP A 105 -3.31 -11.60 14.30
C ASP A 105 -4.68 -10.96 14.60
N ILE A 106 -5.07 -11.04 15.87
CA ILE A 106 -6.39 -10.58 16.33
C ILE A 106 -6.59 -9.06 16.17
N LYS A 107 -5.52 -8.28 16.02
CA LYS A 107 -5.61 -6.82 15.77
C LYS A 107 -5.76 -6.51 14.28
N SER A 108 -5.18 -7.32 13.39
CA SER A 108 -5.31 -7.15 11.94
C SER A 108 -6.66 -7.60 11.40
N LEU A 109 -7.19 -8.72 11.91
CA LEU A 109 -8.42 -9.32 11.40
C LEU A 109 -9.64 -8.38 11.41
N PRO A 110 -9.91 -7.60 12.47
CA PRO A 110 -11.01 -6.62 12.46
C PRO A 110 -10.83 -5.54 11.39
N VAL A 111 -9.60 -5.08 11.16
CA VAL A 111 -9.29 -4.05 10.15
C VAL A 111 -9.52 -4.60 8.74
N TYR A 112 -9.05 -5.82 8.46
CA TYR A 112 -9.33 -6.50 7.19
C TYR A 112 -10.81 -6.78 7.01
N GLY A 113 -11.49 -7.27 8.05
CA GLY A 113 -12.93 -7.54 8.01
C GLY A 113 -13.71 -6.27 7.66
N LEU A 114 -13.45 -5.17 8.38
CA LEU A 114 -14.08 -3.88 8.09
C LEU A 114 -13.78 -3.40 6.67
N GLY A 115 -12.52 -3.48 6.25
CA GLY A 115 -12.11 -3.06 4.91
C GLY A 115 -12.77 -3.86 3.80
N VAL A 116 -12.85 -5.19 3.93
CA VAL A 116 -13.54 -6.07 2.99
C VAL A 116 -15.04 -5.81 2.96
N VAL A 117 -15.67 -5.59 4.13
CA VAL A 117 -17.09 -5.25 4.22
C VAL A 117 -17.39 -3.93 3.49
N LEU A 118 -16.55 -2.91 3.67
CA LEU A 118 -16.68 -1.62 2.98
C LEU A 118 -16.41 -1.74 1.47
N ILE A 119 -15.51 -2.63 1.05
CA ILE A 119 -15.29 -2.91 -0.37
C ILE A 119 -16.52 -3.59 -0.99
N ALA A 120 -17.09 -4.57 -0.30
CA ALA A 120 -18.26 -5.31 -0.79
C ALA A 120 -19.56 -4.49 -0.71
N ASN A 121 -19.69 -3.63 0.30
CA ASN A 121 -20.89 -2.86 0.59
C ASN A 121 -20.53 -1.38 0.82
N PRO A 122 -20.15 -0.63 -0.24
CA PRO A 122 -19.67 0.75 -0.11
C PRO A 122 -20.73 1.70 0.46
N GLU A 123 -22.01 1.40 0.30
CA GLU A 123 -23.13 2.22 0.77
C GLU A 123 -23.25 2.26 2.30
N LEU A 124 -22.63 1.31 3.02
CA LEU A 124 -22.63 1.29 4.48
C LEU A 124 -22.03 2.57 5.08
N LEU A 125 -21.14 3.23 4.36
CA LEU A 125 -20.54 4.50 4.80
C LEU A 125 -21.60 5.62 4.89
N HIS A 126 -22.64 5.56 4.07
CA HIS A 126 -23.77 6.48 4.09
C HIS A 126 -24.91 6.05 5.02
N ALA A 127 -24.96 4.78 5.41
CA ALA A 127 -25.99 4.25 6.32
C ALA A 127 -25.74 4.60 7.80
N VAL A 128 -24.52 4.98 8.15
CA VAL A 128 -24.09 5.30 9.52
C VAL A 128 -23.88 6.82 9.73
N ALA A 129 -23.94 7.60 8.64
CA ALA A 129 -23.86 9.07 8.66
C ALA A 129 -25.25 9.70 8.87
#